data_AF-A0A8C1R8A9-F1
#
_entry.id   AF-A0A8C1R8A9-F1
#
_cell.length_a   1.000
_cell.length_b   1.000
_cell.length_c   1.000
_cell.angle_alpha   90.00
_cell.angle_beta   90.00
_cell.angle_gamma   90.00
#
_symmetry.space_group_name_H-M   'P 1'
#
loop_
_entity.id
_entity.type
_entity.pdbx_description
1 polymer ?
#
loop_
_entity_poly.entity_id
_entity_poly.type
_entity_poly.pdbx_seq_one_letter_code
_entity_poly.pdbx_strand_id
1 'polypeptide(L)'
;MQVARPKKRGETVKFSQHAVVANHEGRPCLMIRVANMRKSLLLGCQVTGKLLQTSLTKEGETVRLDQRNVAFQVDTSSDSPFLILPLTFYHVIDDNSPLRAWAAKGGGWTDPELADFELLVIMSATVEPTSATCQVRTSYLPDEILWGYEFPPVVSLSPSGKYVADFAFFDKVAKTKTPPLFKQAPPPNTQSPQQQGNGSGGQGADMEKMRLEESYREERGRDRGRVRDQHSVRISNV
;
A
#
# COMPACT_ATOMS: atom_id res chain seq x y z
N MET A 1 -20.85 9.07 -3.71
CA MET A 1 -20.70 10.30 -2.89
C MET A 1 -19.32 10.25 -2.26
N GLN A 2 -18.47 11.25 -2.46
CA GLN A 2 -17.10 11.26 -1.89
C GLN A 2 -17.12 12.05 -0.59
N VAL A 3 -16.99 11.38 0.54
CA VAL A 3 -17.33 11.91 1.87
C VAL A 3 -16.08 12.41 2.60
N ALA A 4 -14.91 11.84 2.33
CA ALA A 4 -13.77 11.98 3.26
C ALA A 4 -12.53 12.68 2.72
N ARG A 5 -12.49 13.14 1.45
CA ARG A 5 -11.32 13.84 0.91
C ARG A 5 -11.09 15.22 1.56
N PRO A 6 -9.92 15.46 2.18
CA PRO A 6 -9.61 16.80 2.69
C PRO A 6 -9.40 17.82 1.58
N LYS A 7 -9.76 19.08 1.84
CA LYS A 7 -9.39 20.21 0.96
C LYS A 7 -7.88 20.44 1.02
N LYS A 8 -7.23 20.56 -0.16
CA LYS A 8 -5.79 20.85 -0.32
C LYS A 8 -5.37 22.05 0.54
N ARG A 9 -4.74 21.79 1.69
CA ARG A 9 -3.94 22.76 2.46
C ARG A 9 -2.58 22.11 2.70
N GLY A 10 -1.51 22.80 2.28
CA GLY A 10 -0.09 22.47 2.46
C GLY A 10 0.16 21.02 2.82
N GLU A 11 0.27 20.14 1.82
CA GLU A 11 0.42 18.69 2.01
C GLU A 11 1.72 18.38 2.76
N THR A 12 1.62 18.23 4.07
CA THR A 12 2.79 17.90 4.89
C THR A 12 3.12 16.41 4.88
N VAL A 13 2.13 15.61 4.49
CA VAL A 13 2.22 14.18 4.27
C VAL A 13 1.51 13.93 2.96
N LYS A 14 2.16 13.20 2.07
CA LYS A 14 1.60 12.85 0.77
C LYS A 14 1.18 11.39 0.77
N PHE A 15 -0.04 11.11 0.32
CA PHE A 15 -0.50 9.77 -0.03
C PHE A 15 -0.42 9.58 -1.55
N SER A 16 -0.24 8.35 -2.01
CA SER A 16 -0.36 8.02 -3.43
C SER A 16 -1.73 8.40 -3.97
N GLN A 17 -1.80 8.83 -5.23
CA GLN A 17 -3.07 9.15 -5.88
C GLN A 17 -3.99 7.92 -6.02
N HIS A 18 -3.40 6.75 -6.24
CA HIS A 18 -4.11 5.47 -6.30
C HIS A 18 -3.67 4.57 -5.16
N ALA A 19 -4.57 3.71 -4.69
CA ALA A 19 -4.18 2.49 -4.00
C ALA A 19 -4.03 1.38 -5.04
N VAL A 20 -3.26 0.34 -4.74
CA VAL A 20 -3.06 -0.78 -5.66
C VAL A 20 -3.25 -2.11 -4.96
N VAL A 21 -3.69 -3.14 -5.69
CA VAL A 21 -3.76 -4.51 -5.16
C VAL A 21 -2.80 -5.39 -5.95
N ALA A 22 -1.79 -5.91 -5.26
CA ALA A 22 -0.75 -6.79 -5.78
C ALA A 22 -0.48 -7.94 -4.81
N ASN A 23 0.29 -8.94 -5.26
CA ASN A 23 0.82 -9.95 -4.36
C ASN A 23 2.01 -9.39 -3.57
N HIS A 24 2.00 -9.56 -2.25
CA HIS A 24 3.15 -9.34 -1.36
C HIS A 24 3.38 -10.60 -0.56
N GLU A 25 4.60 -11.14 -0.60
CA GLU A 25 4.93 -12.43 0.04
C GLU A 25 3.94 -13.55 -0.31
N GLY A 26 3.47 -13.58 -1.56
CA GLY A 26 2.52 -14.58 -2.05
C GLY A 26 1.06 -14.38 -1.61
N ARG A 27 0.72 -13.28 -0.94
CA ARG A 27 -0.65 -12.94 -0.51
C ARG A 27 -1.17 -11.68 -1.20
N PRO A 28 -2.45 -11.63 -1.60
CA PRO A 28 -3.05 -10.41 -2.13
C PRO A 28 -3.08 -9.33 -1.04
N CYS A 29 -2.53 -8.16 -1.36
CA CYS A 29 -2.44 -7.05 -0.44
C CYS A 29 -2.90 -5.76 -1.11
N LEU A 30 -3.75 -5.01 -0.40
CA LEU A 30 -4.05 -3.62 -0.73
C LEU A 30 -2.88 -2.76 -0.26
N MET A 31 -2.34 -1.90 -1.11
CA MET A 31 -1.15 -1.10 -0.85
C MET A 31 -1.41 0.38 -1.08
N ILE A 32 -0.81 1.21 -0.24
CA ILE A 32 -0.82 2.67 -0.31
C ILE A 32 0.58 3.18 -0.03
N ARG A 33 1.01 4.23 -0.75
CA ARG A 33 2.31 4.85 -0.52
C ARG A 33 2.14 6.14 0.26
N VAL A 34 3.03 6.37 1.23
CA VAL A 34 3.00 7.55 2.08
C VAL A 34 4.40 8.17 2.12
N ALA A 35 4.48 9.49 2.08
CA ALA A 35 5.74 10.24 2.25
C ALA A 35 5.57 11.43 3.20
N ASN A 36 6.59 11.68 4.01
CA ASN A 36 6.74 12.93 4.74
C ASN A 36 7.28 14.02 3.80
N MET A 37 6.51 15.08 3.60
CA MET A 37 6.91 16.23 2.77
C MET A 37 7.53 17.36 3.61
N ARG A 38 7.59 17.21 4.94
CA ARG A 38 8.23 18.17 5.85
C ARG A 38 9.73 17.93 5.91
N LYS A 39 10.46 18.98 6.31
CA LYS A 39 11.85 18.84 6.77
C LYS A 39 11.94 18.21 8.17
N SER A 40 10.94 18.46 9.01
CA SER A 40 10.85 17.92 10.37
C SER A 40 10.45 16.44 10.36
N LEU A 41 10.94 15.69 11.35
CA LEU A 41 10.58 14.29 11.52
C LEU A 41 9.14 14.13 12.02
N LEU A 42 8.54 13.00 11.64
CA LEU A 42 7.26 12.52 12.13
C LEU A 42 7.52 11.25 12.94
N LEU A 43 7.23 11.32 14.23
CA LEU A 43 7.42 10.23 15.19
C LEU A 43 6.10 9.48 15.38
N GLY A 44 6.15 8.18 15.71
CA GLY A 44 4.92 7.43 16.00
C GLY A 44 4.02 7.28 14.78
N CYS A 45 4.58 7.18 13.57
CA CYS A 45 3.79 7.13 12.34
C CYS A 45 2.92 5.86 12.31
N GLN A 46 1.61 6.01 12.25
CA GLN A 46 0.67 4.89 12.15
C GLN A 46 -0.34 5.15 11.05
N VAL A 47 -0.64 4.13 10.25
CA VAL A 47 -1.65 4.19 9.19
C VAL A 47 -2.79 3.24 9.51
N THR A 48 -4.01 3.73 9.42
CA THR A 48 -5.23 2.97 9.68
C THR A 48 -6.25 3.23 8.59
N GLY A 49 -7.13 2.27 8.33
CA GLY A 49 -8.19 2.40 7.35
C GLY A 49 -9.58 2.09 7.88
N LYS A 50 -10.58 2.66 7.22
CA LYS A 50 -12.01 2.39 7.40
C LYS A 50 -12.65 2.19 6.04
N LEU A 51 -13.20 1.00 5.80
CA LEU A 51 -14.05 0.75 4.65
C LEU A 51 -15.46 1.25 4.99
N LEU A 52 -15.91 2.27 4.28
CA LEU A 52 -17.20 2.92 4.47
C LEU A 52 -18.15 2.41 3.39
N GLN A 53 -19.26 1.77 3.77
CA GLN A 53 -20.20 1.17 2.83
C GLN A 53 -21.63 1.21 3.39
N THR A 54 -22.65 1.23 2.53
CA THR A 54 -24.03 1.00 2.96
C THR A 54 -24.28 -0.49 3.13
N SER A 55 -24.83 -0.92 4.26
CA SER A 55 -25.11 -2.34 4.52
C SER A 55 -26.55 -2.55 4.98
N LEU A 56 -27.09 -3.73 4.70
CA LEU A 56 -28.37 -4.18 5.26
C LEU A 56 -28.08 -5.10 6.45
N THR A 57 -28.72 -4.85 7.61
CA THR A 57 -28.63 -5.75 8.75
C THR A 57 -29.43 -7.03 8.52
N LYS A 58 -29.25 -8.04 9.38
CA LYS A 58 -30.00 -9.30 9.31
C LYS A 58 -31.51 -9.08 9.54
N GLU A 59 -31.85 -8.00 10.24
CA GLU A 59 -33.20 -7.57 10.58
C GLU A 59 -33.86 -6.75 9.46
N GLY A 60 -33.14 -6.48 8.36
CA GLY A 60 -33.64 -5.71 7.22
C GLY A 60 -33.51 -4.19 7.37
N GLU A 61 -32.76 -3.71 8.36
CA GLU A 61 -32.48 -2.28 8.51
C GLU A 61 -31.34 -1.84 7.60
N THR A 62 -31.50 -0.72 6.89
CA THR A 62 -30.42 -0.14 6.10
C THR A 62 -29.53 0.73 6.98
N VAL A 63 -28.32 0.26 7.26
CA VAL A 63 -27.27 1.06 7.90
C VAL A 63 -26.56 1.87 6.83
N ARG A 64 -26.81 3.18 6.86
CA ARG A 64 -26.05 4.13 6.05
C ARG A 64 -24.67 4.31 6.68
N LEU A 65 -23.61 4.06 5.92
CA LEU A 65 -22.22 4.25 6.34
C LEU A 65 -21.74 3.28 7.45
N ASP A 66 -21.95 1.98 7.25
CA ASP A 66 -21.22 0.95 7.99
C ASP A 66 -19.71 1.14 7.82
N GLN A 67 -18.96 0.93 8.91
CA GLN A 67 -17.54 1.21 8.99
C GLN A 67 -16.77 -0.02 9.45
N ARG A 68 -16.06 -0.65 8.52
CA ARG A 68 -15.24 -1.83 8.80
C ARG A 68 -13.76 -1.47 8.85
N ASN A 69 -13.05 -1.99 9.85
CA ASN A 69 -11.62 -1.69 10.02
C ASN A 69 -10.78 -2.32 8.90
N VAL A 70 -9.79 -1.55 8.41
CA VAL A 70 -8.75 -2.03 7.50
C VAL A 70 -7.40 -1.74 8.17
N ALA A 71 -6.76 -2.79 8.68
CA ALA A 71 -5.47 -2.68 9.36
C ALA A 71 -4.34 -2.65 8.34
N PHE A 72 -3.51 -1.60 8.39
CA PHE A 72 -2.32 -1.49 7.55
C PHE A 72 -1.07 -1.84 8.36
N GLN A 73 -0.14 -2.51 7.70
CA GLN A 73 1.19 -2.84 8.19
C GLN A 73 2.24 -2.32 7.21
N VAL A 74 3.51 -2.42 7.59
CA VAL A 74 4.66 -1.99 6.78
C VAL A 74 5.79 -2.98 7.04
N ASP A 75 6.67 -3.20 6.06
CA ASP A 75 7.82 -4.11 6.19
C ASP A 75 8.93 -3.47 7.05
N THR A 76 8.64 -3.25 8.33
CA THR A 76 9.60 -2.79 9.33
C THR A 76 9.50 -3.65 10.58
N SER A 77 10.58 -3.72 11.36
CA SER A 77 10.61 -4.43 12.64
C SER A 77 9.80 -3.73 13.76
N SER A 78 8.97 -2.75 13.41
CA SER A 78 8.22 -1.90 14.34
C SER A 78 6.94 -1.40 13.67
N ASP A 79 5.88 -1.25 14.46
CA ASP A 79 4.59 -0.69 14.04
C ASP A 79 4.61 0.83 13.83
N SER A 80 5.71 1.50 14.21
CA SER A 80 5.94 2.92 14.00
C SER A 80 7.19 3.12 13.14
N PRO A 81 7.09 2.98 11.80
CA PRO A 81 8.23 3.18 10.93
C PRO A 81 8.73 4.62 10.97
N PHE A 82 10.02 4.78 10.67
CA PHE A 82 10.63 6.09 10.52
C PHE A 82 10.46 6.60 9.09
N LEU A 83 9.51 7.52 8.88
CA LEU A 83 9.08 8.00 7.56
C LEU A 83 10.02 9.08 6.99
N ILE A 84 11.32 8.81 6.86
CA ILE A 84 12.26 9.71 6.15
C ILE A 84 12.13 9.57 4.63
N LEU A 85 11.95 8.33 4.17
CA LEU A 85 11.73 8.00 2.77
C LEU A 85 10.27 7.57 2.56
N PRO A 86 9.75 7.65 1.33
CA PRO A 86 8.43 7.10 1.05
C PRO A 86 8.36 5.62 1.43
N LEU A 87 7.30 5.24 2.14
CA LEU A 87 7.05 3.86 2.54
C LEU A 87 5.73 3.38 1.93
N THR A 88 5.66 2.08 1.66
CA THR A 88 4.44 1.43 1.20
C THR A 88 3.83 0.70 2.40
N PHE A 89 2.67 1.15 2.82
CA PHE A 89 1.85 0.46 3.81
C PHE A 89 0.89 -0.46 3.07
N TYR A 90 0.60 -1.62 3.65
CA TYR A 90 -0.25 -2.60 3.01
C TYR A 90 -1.18 -3.30 4.00
N HIS A 91 -2.33 -3.73 3.51
CA HIS A 91 -3.30 -4.54 4.22
C HIS A 91 -3.38 -5.90 3.54
N VAL A 92 -3.10 -6.97 4.28
CA VAL A 92 -3.25 -8.33 3.79
C VAL A 92 -4.74 -8.62 3.61
N ILE A 93 -5.14 -9.02 2.41
CA ILE A 93 -6.51 -9.43 2.13
C ILE A 93 -6.61 -10.92 2.46
N ASP A 94 -6.93 -11.22 3.71
CA ASP A 94 -7.17 -12.56 4.24
C ASP A 94 -8.67 -12.84 4.46
N ASP A 95 -8.99 -13.92 5.18
CA ASP A 95 -10.38 -14.28 5.48
C ASP A 95 -11.12 -13.29 6.41
N ASN A 96 -10.37 -12.47 7.16
CA ASN A 96 -10.94 -11.45 8.05
C ASN A 96 -11.02 -10.07 7.38
N SER A 97 -10.39 -9.91 6.21
CA SER A 97 -10.39 -8.65 5.48
C SER A 97 -11.80 -8.27 5.04
N PRO A 98 -12.22 -7.00 5.22
CA PRO A 98 -13.48 -6.53 4.69
C PRO A 98 -13.51 -6.54 3.16
N LEU A 99 -12.34 -6.63 2.50
CA LEU A 99 -12.15 -6.71 1.05
C LEU A 99 -12.16 -8.14 0.47
N ARG A 100 -12.32 -9.16 1.33
CA ARG A 100 -12.31 -10.58 0.94
C ARG A 100 -13.28 -10.92 -0.19
N ALA A 101 -14.48 -10.36 -0.18
CA ALA A 101 -15.53 -10.70 -1.13
C ALA A 101 -15.12 -10.45 -2.58
N TRP A 102 -14.41 -9.36 -2.85
CA TRP A 102 -13.87 -9.05 -4.18
C TRP A 102 -12.71 -9.97 -4.55
N ALA A 103 -11.81 -10.21 -3.60
CA ALA A 103 -10.67 -11.11 -3.80
C ALA A 103 -11.10 -12.53 -4.15
N ALA A 104 -12.15 -13.04 -3.49
CA ALA A 104 -12.72 -14.36 -3.72
C ALA A 104 -13.39 -14.51 -5.10
N LYS A 105 -13.83 -13.41 -5.73
CA LYS A 105 -14.47 -13.41 -7.06
C LYS A 105 -13.47 -13.29 -8.22
N GLY A 106 -12.18 -13.50 -7.96
CA GLY A 106 -11.12 -13.35 -8.98
C GLY A 106 -10.53 -11.95 -9.06
N GLY A 107 -10.93 -11.05 -8.16
CA GLY A 107 -10.40 -9.70 -8.05
C GLY A 107 -11.09 -8.66 -8.92
N GLY A 108 -10.73 -7.40 -8.70
CA GLY A 108 -11.33 -6.24 -9.34
C GLY A 108 -12.65 -5.82 -8.70
N TRP A 109 -13.30 -4.84 -9.34
CA TRP A 109 -14.53 -4.20 -8.85
C TRP A 109 -15.74 -4.50 -9.73
N THR A 110 -15.74 -5.65 -10.39
CA THR A 110 -16.72 -6.00 -11.43
C THR A 110 -18.11 -6.28 -10.89
N ASP A 111 -18.27 -6.42 -9.57
CA ASP A 111 -19.56 -6.56 -8.91
C ASP A 111 -20.08 -5.18 -8.47
N PRO A 112 -21.10 -4.63 -9.17
CA PRO A 112 -21.63 -3.31 -8.87
C PRO A 112 -22.28 -3.23 -7.48
N GLU A 113 -22.82 -4.34 -6.96
CA GLU A 113 -23.47 -4.36 -5.65
C GLU A 113 -22.46 -4.23 -4.51
N LEU A 114 -21.24 -4.73 -4.73
CA LEU A 114 -20.16 -4.58 -3.78
C LEU A 114 -19.42 -3.25 -4.00
N ALA A 115 -19.25 -2.79 -5.24
CA ALA A 115 -18.44 -1.61 -5.60
C ALA A 115 -19.05 -0.23 -5.25
N ASP A 116 -19.92 -0.12 -4.25
CA ASP A 116 -20.32 1.15 -3.63
C ASP A 116 -19.71 1.27 -2.24
N PHE A 117 -18.43 1.67 -2.18
CA PHE A 117 -17.73 1.93 -0.93
C PHE A 117 -16.72 3.07 -1.08
N GLU A 118 -16.29 3.62 0.04
CA GLU A 118 -15.15 4.55 0.12
C GLU A 118 -14.15 4.02 1.16
N LEU A 119 -12.89 3.87 0.78
CA LEU A 119 -11.82 3.54 1.71
C LEU A 119 -11.22 4.81 2.27
N LEU A 120 -11.54 5.15 3.52
CA LEU A 120 -10.87 6.20 4.27
C LEU A 120 -9.56 5.68 4.84
N VAL A 121 -8.48 6.41 4.62
CA VAL A 121 -7.15 6.15 5.19
C VAL A 121 -6.72 7.33 6.05
N ILE A 122 -6.21 7.04 7.24
CA ILE A 122 -5.79 8.02 8.23
C ILE A 122 -4.36 7.69 8.65
N MET A 123 -3.46 8.65 8.51
CA MET A 123 -2.16 8.61 9.15
C MET A 123 -2.15 9.51 10.38
N SER A 124 -1.67 8.97 11.50
CA SER A 124 -1.41 9.71 12.74
C SER A 124 0.10 9.73 13.02
N ALA A 125 0.62 10.86 13.51
CA ALA A 125 2.02 11.00 13.94
C ALA A 125 2.18 12.19 14.89
N THR A 126 3.36 12.33 15.51
CA THR A 126 3.78 13.49 16.30
C THR A 126 4.89 14.25 15.58
N VAL A 127 4.75 15.57 15.46
CA VAL A 127 5.75 16.43 14.80
C VAL A 127 6.88 16.74 15.78
N GLU A 128 8.07 16.21 15.51
CA GLU A 128 9.21 16.20 16.44
C GLU A 128 9.51 17.56 17.10
N PRO A 129 9.69 18.68 16.36
CA PRO A 129 10.09 19.95 17.00
C PRO A 129 9.03 20.58 17.90
N THR A 130 7.77 20.18 17.75
CA THR A 130 6.63 20.84 18.41
C THR A 130 5.90 19.95 19.39
N SER A 131 6.18 18.64 19.34
CA SER A 131 5.39 17.59 20.00
C SER A 131 3.89 17.63 19.69
N ALA A 132 3.47 18.36 18.65
CA ALA A 132 2.08 18.45 18.25
C ALA A 132 1.66 17.18 17.51
N THR A 133 0.44 16.72 17.78
CA THR A 133 -0.16 15.61 17.04
C THR A 133 -0.58 16.07 15.65
N CYS A 134 -0.37 15.21 14.66
CA CYS A 134 -0.70 15.42 13.27
C CYS A 134 -1.54 14.24 12.79
N GLN A 135 -2.72 14.54 12.26
CA GLN A 135 -3.54 13.56 11.55
C GLN A 135 -3.79 14.03 10.13
N VAL A 136 -3.47 13.18 9.17
CA VAL A 136 -3.68 13.43 7.74
C VAL A 136 -4.55 12.31 7.19
N ARG A 137 -5.51 12.67 6.35
CA ARG A 137 -6.49 11.74 5.80
C ARG A 137 -6.43 11.74 4.28
N THR A 138 -6.77 10.63 3.68
CA THR A 138 -7.11 10.51 2.26
C THR A 138 -8.24 9.51 2.10
N SER A 139 -8.85 9.45 0.92
CA SER A 139 -9.78 8.38 0.60
C SER A 139 -9.69 7.95 -0.85
N TYR A 140 -10.02 6.68 -1.06
CA TYR A 140 -10.05 6.02 -2.36
C TYR A 140 -11.44 5.47 -2.62
N LEU A 141 -12.01 5.86 -3.75
CA LEU A 141 -13.15 5.21 -4.37
C LEU A 141 -12.70 3.91 -5.07
N PRO A 142 -13.60 3.00 -5.41
CA PRO A 142 -13.22 1.69 -5.97
C PRO A 142 -12.42 1.82 -7.27
N ASP A 143 -12.78 2.76 -8.14
CA ASP A 143 -12.06 3.07 -9.38
C ASP A 143 -10.66 3.67 -9.17
N GLU A 144 -10.38 4.17 -7.97
CA GLU A 144 -9.07 4.70 -7.55
C GLU A 144 -8.19 3.62 -6.88
N ILE A 145 -8.71 2.40 -6.72
CA ILE A 145 -7.98 1.24 -6.23
C ILE A 145 -7.70 0.29 -7.40
N LEU A 146 -6.45 0.17 -7.82
CA LEU A 146 -6.10 -0.53 -9.05
C LEU A 146 -5.72 -1.98 -8.79
N TRP A 147 -6.58 -2.92 -9.19
CA TRP A 147 -6.32 -4.35 -9.04
C TRP A 147 -5.34 -4.89 -10.08
N GLY A 148 -4.34 -5.66 -9.65
CA GLY A 148 -3.28 -6.16 -10.54
C GLY A 148 -2.29 -5.07 -10.93
N TYR A 149 -2.11 -4.08 -10.05
CA TYR A 149 -1.08 -3.06 -10.18
C TYR A 149 -0.21 -3.05 -8.95
N GLU A 150 1.03 -2.61 -9.12
CA GLU A 150 2.03 -2.43 -8.07
C GLU A 150 2.67 -1.06 -8.19
N PHE A 151 3.32 -0.62 -7.11
CA PHE A 151 4.12 0.58 -7.18
C PHE A 151 5.56 0.27 -7.60
N PRO A 152 6.10 0.92 -8.64
CA PRO A 152 7.51 0.85 -8.96
C PRO A 152 8.40 1.35 -7.80
N PRO A 153 9.64 0.87 -7.67
CA PRO A 153 10.59 1.36 -6.68
C PRO A 153 10.80 2.88 -6.78
N VAL A 154 10.59 3.59 -5.67
CA VAL A 154 10.75 5.05 -5.58
C VAL A 154 12.06 5.46 -4.94
N VAL A 155 12.68 4.56 -4.18
CA VAL A 155 13.98 4.78 -3.51
C VAL A 155 15.08 4.08 -4.31
N SER A 156 16.24 4.73 -4.41
CA SER A 156 17.44 4.15 -5.03
C SER A 156 18.71 4.67 -4.38
N LEU A 157 19.81 3.96 -4.60
CA LEU A 157 21.14 4.38 -4.16
C LEU A 157 21.80 5.23 -5.24
N SER A 158 22.30 6.41 -4.87
CA SER A 158 23.11 7.25 -5.76
C SER A 158 24.48 6.63 -6.01
N PRO A 159 25.21 7.08 -7.05
CA PRO A 159 26.62 6.68 -7.26
C PRO A 159 27.52 6.99 -6.07
N SER A 160 27.14 7.96 -5.23
CA SER A 160 27.86 8.32 -4.01
C SER A 160 27.40 7.53 -2.77
N GLY A 161 26.62 6.46 -2.94
CA GLY A 161 26.15 5.61 -1.84
C GLY A 161 25.04 6.21 -0.97
N LYS A 162 24.32 7.23 -1.43
CA LYS A 162 23.23 7.87 -0.65
C LYS A 162 21.86 7.40 -1.13
N TYR A 163 20.93 7.15 -0.21
CA TYR A 163 19.54 6.90 -0.58
C TYR A 163 18.87 8.18 -1.09
N VAL A 164 18.20 8.06 -2.24
CA VAL A 164 17.47 9.13 -2.91
C VAL A 164 16.08 8.63 -3.26
N ALA A 165 15.06 9.38 -2.84
CA ALA A 165 13.69 9.20 -3.29
C ALA A 165 13.43 10.03 -4.56
N ASP A 166 12.97 9.38 -5.62
CA ASP A 166 12.57 10.03 -6.88
C ASP A 166 11.05 10.21 -6.92
N PHE A 167 10.59 11.41 -6.57
CA PHE A 167 9.17 11.71 -6.48
C PHE A 167 8.43 11.67 -7.83
N ALA A 168 9.15 11.65 -8.96
CA ALA A 168 8.52 11.43 -10.27
C ALA A 168 7.91 10.01 -10.39
N PHE A 169 8.38 9.06 -9.56
CA PHE A 169 7.85 7.70 -9.48
C PHE A 169 6.91 7.49 -8.30
N PHE A 170 6.64 8.52 -7.49
CA PHE A 170 5.84 8.38 -6.27
C PHE A 170 4.42 7.91 -6.58
N ASP A 171 3.75 8.58 -7.52
CA ASP A 171 2.36 8.29 -7.94
C ASP A 171 2.28 7.29 -9.10
N LYS A 172 3.42 6.85 -9.68
CA LYS A 172 3.43 5.89 -10.78
C LYS A 172 2.99 4.52 -10.29
N VAL A 173 2.26 3.81 -11.15
CA VAL A 173 1.81 2.43 -10.95
C VAL A 173 2.13 1.62 -12.21
N ALA A 174 2.40 0.34 -12.04
CA ALA A 174 2.66 -0.58 -13.14
C ALA A 174 1.77 -1.82 -13.01
N LYS A 175 1.38 -2.44 -14.12
CA LYS A 175 0.63 -3.71 -14.08
C LYS A 175 1.53 -4.82 -13.55
N THR A 176 0.99 -5.64 -12.66
CA THR A 176 1.69 -6.82 -12.15
C THR A 176 1.76 -7.89 -13.24
N LYS A 177 2.86 -8.66 -13.25
CA LYS A 177 2.98 -9.81 -14.15
C LYS A 177 2.02 -10.94 -13.79
N THR A 178 1.75 -11.10 -12.50
CA THR A 178 0.84 -12.10 -11.96
C THR A 178 -0.38 -11.43 -11.34
N PRO A 179 -1.61 -11.91 -11.63
CA PRO A 179 -2.80 -11.40 -10.97
C PRO A 179 -2.74 -11.70 -9.46
N PRO A 180 -3.25 -10.81 -8.60
CA PRO A 180 -3.44 -11.11 -7.19
C PRO A 180 -4.55 -12.15 -7.07
N LEU A 181 -4.23 -13.33 -6.57
CA LEU A 181 -5.19 -14.43 -6.41
C LEU A 181 -5.40 -14.71 -4.92
N PHE A 182 -6.65 -14.67 -4.50
CA PHE A 182 -7.04 -15.13 -3.18
C PHE A 182 -7.06 -16.66 -3.17
N LYS A 183 -6.07 -17.27 -2.53
CA LYS A 183 -6.08 -18.71 -2.25
C LYS A 183 -6.81 -18.92 -0.93
N GLN A 184 -7.99 -19.55 -0.97
CA GLN A 184 -8.63 -20.02 0.24
C GLN A 184 -7.71 -21.02 0.93
N ALA A 185 -7.48 -20.87 2.23
CA ALA A 185 -6.83 -21.93 2.99
C ALA A 185 -7.71 -23.20 2.88
N PRO A 186 -7.14 -24.38 2.60
CA PRO A 186 -7.92 -25.61 2.64
C PRO A 186 -8.52 -25.76 4.05
N PRO A 187 -9.76 -26.27 4.17
CA PRO A 187 -10.35 -26.52 5.48
C PRO A 187 -9.41 -27.42 6.31
N PRO A 188 -9.35 -27.25 7.64
CA PRO A 188 -8.52 -28.10 8.49
C PRO A 188 -9.00 -29.56 8.36
N ASN A 189 -8.26 -30.36 7.60
CA ASN A 189 -8.59 -31.75 7.35
C ASN A 189 -8.24 -32.63 8.56
N THR A 190 -9.21 -33.45 8.93
CA THR A 190 -9.13 -34.60 9.85
C THR A 190 -7.97 -35.53 9.44
N GLN A 191 -7.23 -36.02 10.43
CA GLN A 191 -5.96 -36.75 10.30
C GLN A 191 -6.02 -38.04 9.45
N SER A 192 -4.96 -38.31 8.66
CA SER A 192 -4.06 -39.51 8.74
C SER A 192 -3.21 -39.66 7.44
N PRO A 193 -2.15 -40.52 7.38
CA PRO A 193 -0.77 -40.13 7.68
C PRO A 193 0.26 -40.27 6.52
N GLN A 194 1.31 -39.45 6.62
CA GLN A 194 2.69 -39.54 6.11
C GLN A 194 2.99 -40.03 4.68
N GLN A 195 3.58 -39.13 3.88
CA GLN A 195 4.71 -39.47 3.02
C GLN A 195 5.73 -38.30 2.96
N GLN A 196 6.99 -38.65 3.19
CA GLN A 196 8.16 -37.77 3.19
C GLN A 196 8.49 -37.26 1.77
N GLY A 197 8.93 -36.01 1.66
CA GLY A 197 9.38 -35.43 0.39
C GLY A 197 10.04 -34.06 0.52
N ASN A 198 11.34 -34.10 0.80
CA ASN A 198 12.39 -33.08 0.70
C ASN A 198 12.12 -31.73 -0.03
N GLY A 199 12.47 -30.62 0.65
CA GLY A 199 13.55 -29.72 0.21
C GLY A 199 13.34 -28.64 -0.86
N SER A 200 13.43 -27.38 -0.39
CA SER A 200 14.01 -26.18 -1.04
C SER A 200 13.20 -25.42 -2.11
N GLY A 201 12.87 -24.16 -1.82
CA GLY A 201 12.27 -23.22 -2.76
C GLY A 201 12.22 -21.80 -2.24
N GLY A 202 13.39 -21.18 -2.02
CA GLY A 202 13.50 -19.83 -1.44
C GLY A 202 14.45 -18.88 -2.17
N GLN A 203 14.73 -19.09 -3.47
CA GLN A 203 15.67 -18.24 -4.22
C GLN A 203 15.06 -17.54 -5.45
N GLY A 204 13.84 -17.89 -5.85
CA GLY A 204 13.20 -17.35 -7.07
C GLY A 204 12.62 -15.93 -6.90
N ALA A 205 12.08 -15.61 -5.73
CA ALA A 205 11.39 -14.34 -5.48
C ALA A 205 12.36 -13.15 -5.42
N ASP A 206 13.54 -13.32 -4.82
CA ASP A 206 14.55 -12.27 -4.70
C ASP A 206 15.18 -11.92 -6.06
N MET A 207 15.42 -12.93 -6.91
CA MET A 207 15.95 -12.74 -8.27
C MET A 207 14.97 -11.97 -9.16
N GLU A 208 13.67 -12.22 -9.03
CA GLU A 208 12.67 -11.53 -9.83
C GLU A 208 12.48 -10.07 -9.39
N LYS A 209 12.51 -9.80 -8.08
CA LYS A 209 12.53 -8.45 -7.52
C LYS A 209 13.76 -7.66 -8.00
N MET A 210 14.94 -8.28 -7.99
CA MET A 210 16.18 -7.67 -8.44
C MET A 210 16.14 -7.30 -9.94
N ARG A 211 15.60 -8.19 -10.79
CA ARG A 211 15.43 -7.91 -12.23
C ARG A 211 14.45 -6.78 -12.50
N LEU A 212 13.37 -6.70 -11.73
CA LEU A 212 12.41 -5.62 -11.85
C LEU A 212 13.06 -4.29 -11.46
N GLU A 213 13.81 -4.25 -10.37
CA GLU A 213 14.59 -3.08 -9.97
C GLU A 213 15.62 -2.65 -11.03
N GLU A 214 16.28 -3.59 -11.70
CA GLU A 214 17.20 -3.31 -12.82
C GLU A 214 16.47 -2.72 -14.04
N SER A 215 15.32 -3.29 -14.44
CA SER A 215 14.54 -2.76 -15.56
C SER A 215 14.09 -1.31 -15.32
N TYR A 216 13.73 -0.98 -14.07
CA TYR A 216 13.40 0.40 -13.68
C TYR A 216 14.62 1.32 -13.60
N ARG A 217 15.84 0.79 -13.39
CA ARG A 217 17.07 1.59 -13.47
C ARG A 217 17.39 1.95 -14.92
N GLU A 218 17.17 1.03 -15.86
CA GLU A 218 17.39 1.26 -17.29
C GLU A 218 16.40 2.29 -17.87
N GLU A 219 15.12 2.19 -17.49
CA GLU A 219 14.09 3.14 -17.93
C GLU A 219 14.36 4.56 -17.41
N ARG A 220 14.87 4.69 -16.18
CA ARG A 220 15.35 5.96 -15.61
C ARG A 220 16.53 6.55 -16.38
N GLY A 221 17.39 5.73 -16.98
CA GLY A 221 18.49 6.19 -17.84
C GLY A 221 18.01 6.92 -19.09
N ARG A 222 16.82 6.57 -19.60
CA ARG A 222 16.23 7.16 -20.81
C ARG A 222 15.49 8.47 -20.54
N ASP A 223 14.90 8.63 -19.35
CA ASP A 223 14.08 9.80 -18.99
C ASP A 223 14.90 11.01 -18.49
N ARG A 224 16.18 10.82 -18.15
CA ARG A 224 17.13 11.87 -17.68
C ARG A 224 17.39 13.02 -18.66
N GLY A 225 16.86 12.97 -19.88
CA GLY A 225 17.00 14.03 -20.88
C GLY A 225 16.05 15.23 -20.69
N ARG A 226 15.03 15.13 -19.82
CA ARG A 226 14.06 16.21 -19.58
C ARG A 226 13.68 16.24 -18.10
N VAL A 227 13.48 17.45 -17.56
CA VAL A 227 13.02 17.76 -16.19
C VAL A 227 14.15 17.92 -15.15
N ARG A 228 14.32 19.19 -14.73
CA ARG A 228 15.12 19.64 -13.59
C ARG A 228 14.12 19.93 -12.47
N ASP A 229 14.05 19.11 -11.43
CA ASP A 229 13.05 19.28 -10.37
C ASP A 229 13.61 19.33 -8.94
N GLN A 230 12.89 20.05 -8.08
CA GLN A 230 13.39 20.78 -6.90
C GLN A 230 13.21 20.06 -5.55
N HIS A 231 12.92 18.75 -5.53
CA HIS A 231 12.58 18.03 -4.29
C HIS A 231 13.32 16.69 -4.14
N SER A 232 14.65 16.73 -3.99
CA SER A 232 15.43 15.55 -3.58
C SER A 232 15.63 15.56 -2.05
N VAL A 233 15.09 14.57 -1.33
CA VAL A 233 15.43 14.34 0.08
C VAL A 233 16.69 13.48 0.15
N ARG A 234 17.67 13.90 0.94
CA ARG A 234 18.99 13.26 1.06
C ARG A 234 19.20 12.81 2.49
N ILE A 235 19.54 11.54 2.67
CA ILE A 235 20.06 11.04 3.95
C ILE A 235 21.59 11.11 3.85
N SER A 236 22.23 11.85 4.76
CA SER A 236 23.67 11.80 4.96
C SER A 236 23.93 10.87 6.15
N ASN A 237 24.86 9.92 6.00
CA ASN A 237 25.35 9.17 7.14
C ASN A 237 26.04 10.15 8.09
N VAL A 238 25.66 10.09 9.38
CA VAL A 238 26.42 10.72 10.48
C VAL A 238 27.62 9.86 10.78
#